data_AF-A0A3E0QSY8-F1
#
_entry.id   AF-A0A3E0QSY8-F1
#
_cell.length_a   1.000
_cell.length_b   1.000
_cell.length_c   1.000
_cell.angle_alpha   90.00
_cell.angle_beta   90.00
_cell.angle_gamma   90.00
#
_symmetry.space_group_name_H-M   'P 1'
#
loop_
_entity.id
_entity.type
_entity.pdbx_description
1 polymer ?
#
loop_
_entity_poly.entity_id
_entity_poly.type
_entity_poly.pdbx_seq_one_letter_code
_entity_poly.pdbx_strand_id
1 'polypeptide(L)' 'MKVITNYLLSLVVKYRRHRLAKETINELHKLSARELNDIGLARGDIWYLAHEDAKKRVPDVNPVEVGVTNPNLRGFV' A
#
# COMPACT_ATOMS: atom_id res chain seq x y z
N MET A 1 -21.54 -9.82 14.65
CA MET A 1 -20.54 -8.79 14.99
C MET A 1 -19.67 -8.43 13.78
N LYS A 2 -20.21 -7.77 12.75
CA LYS A 2 -19.43 -7.39 11.55
C LYS A 2 -18.74 -6.02 11.69
N VAL A 3 -19.28 -5.13 12.51
CA VAL A 3 -18.71 -3.78 12.73
C VAL A 3 -17.32 -3.84 13.37
N ILE A 4 -17.15 -4.68 14.39
CA ILE A 4 -15.87 -4.83 15.10
C ILE A 4 -14.82 -5.47 14.19
N THR A 5 -15.17 -6.52 13.44
CA THR A 5 -14.25 -7.16 12.49
C THR A 5 -13.83 -6.20 11.38
N ASN A 6 -14.77 -5.38 10.88
CA ASN A 6 -14.51 -4.36 9.88
C ASN A 6 -13.55 -3.29 10.39
N TYR A 7 -13.76 -2.85 11.63
CA TYR A 7 -12.88 -1.89 12.30
C TYR A 7 -11.46 -2.44 12.44
N LEU A 8 -11.30 -3.65 12.97
CA LEU A 8 -10.01 -4.32 13.13
C LEU A 8 -9.29 -4.52 11.78
N LEU A 9 -10.02 -4.94 10.74
CA LEU A 9 -9.43 -5.10 9.41
C LEU A 9 -8.92 -3.75 8.88
N SER A 10 -9.72 -2.68 9.00
CA SER A 10 -9.31 -1.34 8.57
C SER A 10 -8.07 -0.84 9.31
N LEU A 11 -7.92 -1.18 10.58
CA LEU A 11 -6.77 -0.82 11.40
C LEU A 11 -5.51 -1.55 10.92
N VAL A 12 -5.60 -2.85 10.63
CA VAL A 12 -4.50 -3.64 10.08
C VAL A 12 -4.07 -3.11 8.70
N VAL A 13 -5.02 -2.77 7.84
CA VAL A 13 -4.76 -2.18 6.51
C VAL A 13 -4.00 -0.86 6.64
N LYS A 14 -4.46 0.05 7.50
CA LYS A 14 -3.78 1.34 7.78
C LYS A 14 -2.36 1.12 8.32
N TYR A 15 -2.19 0.19 9.26
CA TYR A 15 -0.88 -0.13 9.83
C TYR A 15 0.09 -0.65 8.76
N ARG A 16 -0.36 -1.59 7.93
CA ARG A 16 0.48 -2.16 6.85
C ARG A 16 0.92 -1.09 5.85
N ARG A 17 0.02 -0.19 5.45
CA ARG A 17 0.34 0.95 4.57
C ARG A 17 1.41 1.84 5.16
N HIS A 18 1.23 2.26 6.41
CA HIS A 18 2.19 3.13 7.09
C HIS A 18 3.56 2.45 7.19
N ARG A 19 3.58 1.14 7.51
CA ARG A 19 4.82 0.37 7.57
C ARG A 19 5.53 0.33 6.21
N LEU A 20 4.82 0.02 5.13
CA LEU A 20 5.37 -0.03 3.77
C LEU A 20 5.88 1.33 3.31
N ALA A 21 5.10 2.40 3.51
CA ALA A 21 5.52 3.76 3.17
C ALA A 21 6.81 4.14 3.91
N LYS A 22 6.90 3.84 5.21
CA LYS A 22 8.10 4.09 6.01
C LYS A 22 9.31 3.30 5.52
N GLU A 23 9.11 2.04 5.14
CA GLU A 23 10.16 1.20 4.55
C GLU A 23 10.67 1.81 3.24
N THR A 24 9.78 2.16 2.30
CA THR A 24 10.15 2.83 1.05
C THR A 24 10.87 4.15 1.28
N ILE A 25 10.39 4.99 2.22
CA ILE A 25 11.06 6.23 2.59
C ILE A 25 12.48 5.97 3.09
N ASN A 26 12.65 4.98 3.98
CA ASN A 26 13.96 4.64 4.53
C ASN A 26 14.92 4.13 3.44
N GLU A 27 14.46 3.26 2.54
CA GLU A 27 15.31 2.77 1.44
C GLU A 27 15.69 3.89 0.47
N LEU A 28 14.75 4.75 0.07
CA LEU A 28 15.04 5.90 -0.81
C LEU A 28 15.92 6.95 -0.13
N HIS A 29 15.81 7.13 1.19
CA HIS A 29 16.69 8.03 1.93
C HIS A 29 18.13 7.55 2.06
N LYS A 30 18.39 6.23 1.94
CA LYS A 30 19.77 5.70 1.90
C LYS A 30 20.49 6.08 0.61
N LEU A 31 19.76 6.34 -0.47
CA LEU A 31 20.32 6.75 -1.74
C LEU A 31 20.87 8.19 -1.69
N SER A 32 21.99 8.41 -2.37
CA SER A 32 22.57 9.73 -2.57
C SER A 32 21.70 10.58 -3.52
N ALA A 33 21.93 11.88 -3.52
CA ALA A 33 21.21 12.79 -4.42
C ALA A 33 21.46 12.46 -5.90
N ARG A 34 22.64 11.92 -6.25
CA ARG A 34 22.95 11.49 -7.62
C ARG A 34 22.19 10.24 -8.00
N GLU A 35 22.20 9.21 -7.15
CA GLU A 35 21.45 7.97 -7.42
C GLU A 35 19.95 8.20 -7.53
N LEU A 36 19.39 9.08 -6.70
CA LEU A 36 17.99 9.51 -6.82
C LEU A 36 17.74 10.24 -8.14
N ASN A 37 18.66 11.11 -8.57
CA ASN A 37 18.55 11.81 -9.85
C ASN A 37 18.67 10.85 -11.04
N ASP A 38 19.52 9.84 -10.96
CA ASP A 38 19.73 8.83 -12.01
C ASP A 38 18.44 8.03 -12.29
N ILE A 39 17.60 7.85 -11.27
CA ILE A 39 16.25 7.24 -11.41
C ILE A 39 15.13 8.27 -11.63
N GLY A 40 15.47 9.55 -11.76
CA GLY A 40 14.51 10.63 -12.02
C GLY A 40 13.65 11.03 -10.82
N LEU A 41 14.14 10.85 -9.59
CA LEU A 41 13.41 11.18 -8.35
C LEU A 41 14.07 12.33 -7.58
N ALA A 42 13.30 13.33 -7.15
CA ALA A 42 13.80 14.33 -6.19
C ALA A 42 13.51 13.90 -4.74
N ARG A 43 14.31 14.38 -3.78
CA ARG A 43 14.07 14.08 -2.34
C ARG A 43 12.67 14.49 -1.87
N GLY A 44 12.12 15.57 -2.44
CA GLY A 44 10.76 16.03 -2.11
C GLY A 44 9.67 15.05 -2.54
N ASP A 45 9.90 14.26 -3.59
CA ASP A 45 8.91 13.34 -4.16
C ASP A 45 8.81 12.03 -3.38
N ILE A 46 9.85 11.68 -2.61
CA ILE A 46 9.95 10.42 -1.85
C ILE A 46 8.71 10.21 -0.98
N TRP A 47 8.23 11.26 -0.30
CA TRP A 47 7.06 11.14 0.58
C TRP A 47 5.80 10.78 -0.21
N TYR A 48 5.53 11.50 -1.29
CA TYR A 48 4.35 11.29 -2.13
C TYR A 48 4.39 9.89 -2.77
N LEU A 49 5.51 9.54 -3.39
CA LEU A 49 5.71 8.25 -4.04
C LEU A 49 5.55 7.08 -3.07
N ALA A 50 6.14 7.17 -1.88
CA ALA A 50 6.05 6.09 -0.88
C ALA A 50 4.62 5.85 -0.40
N HIS A 51 3.83 6.92 -0.21
CA HIS A 51 2.42 6.80 0.18
C HIS A 51 1.56 6.29 -0.98
N GLU A 52 1.86 6.71 -2.22
CA GLU A 52 1.18 6.22 -3.41
C GLU A 52 1.45 4.72 -3.65
N ASP A 53 2.71 4.28 -3.57
CA ASP A 53 3.11 2.87 -3.68
C ASP A 53 2.46 2.01 -2.58
N ALA A 54 2.51 2.47 -1.33
CA ALA A 54 1.87 1.77 -0.22
C ALA A 54 0.35 1.64 -0.40
N LYS A 55 -0.32 2.67 -0.94
CA LYS A 55 -1.75 2.63 -1.26
C LYS A 55 -2.06 1.65 -2.40
N LYS A 56 -1.21 1.56 -3.42
CA LYS A 56 -1.37 0.62 -4.54
C LYS A 56 -1.19 -0.83 -4.07
N ARG A 57 -0.16 -1.10 -3.24
CA ARG A 57 0.14 -2.43 -2.70
C ARG A 57 -0.88 -2.93 -1.70
N VAL A 58 -1.44 -2.01 -0.93
CA VAL A 58 -2.46 -2.30 0.07
C VAL A 58 -3.65 -1.39 -0.22
N PRO A 59 -4.60 -1.80 -1.08
CA PRO A 59 -5.77 -0.99 -1.40
C PRO A 59 -6.67 -0.81 -0.18
N ASP A 60 -7.57 0.17 -0.25
CA ASP A 60 -8.56 0.38 0.80
C ASP A 60 -9.54 -0.77 0.70
N VAL A 61 -9.33 -1.79 1.54
CA VAL A 61 -10.18 -2.96 1.49
C VAL A 61 -11.44 -2.66 2.27
N ASN A 62 -12.55 -2.47 1.56
CA ASN A 62 -13.87 -2.54 2.17
C ASN A 62 -14.12 -3.99 2.57
N PRO A 63 -14.39 -4.30 3.86
CA PRO A 63 -14.60 -5.67 4.33
C PRO A 63 -15.69 -6.46 3.57
N VAL A 64 -16.62 -5.76 2.92
CA VAL A 64 -17.69 -6.33 2.10
C VAL A 64 -17.16 -6.91 0.77
N GLU A 65 -16.04 -6.39 0.26
CA GLU A 65 -15.44 -6.81 -1.02
C GLU A 65 -14.40 -7.93 -0.86
N VAL A 66 -13.90 -8.16 0.36
CA VAL A 66 -12.90 -9.22 0.66
C VAL A 66 -13.44 -10.63 0.40
N GLY A 67 -14.76 -10.78 0.31
CA GLY A 67 -15.44 -12.03 -0.05
C GLY A 67 -15.68 -12.22 -1.55
N VAL A 68 -15.27 -11.29 -2.40
CA VAL A 68 -15.45 -11.37 -3.86
C VAL A 68 -14.08 -11.50 -4.52
N THR A 69 -13.40 -12.61 -4.23
CA THR A 69 -12.36 -13.10 -5.12
C THR A 69 -13.01 -13.37 -6.48
N ASN A 70 -12.49 -12.70 -7.51
CA ASN A 70 -12.75 -12.82 -8.94
C ASN A 70 -14.01 -13.64 -9.37
N PRO A 71 -15.09 -13.01 -9.87
CA PRO A 71 -16.25 -13.73 -10.40
C PRO A 71 -15.91 -14.68 -11.55
N ASN A 72 -14.75 -14.53 -12.20
CA ASN A 72 -14.27 -15.44 -13.25
C ASN A 72 -13.84 -16.83 -12.73
N LEU A 73 -13.86 -17.08 -11.41
CA LEU A 73 -13.63 -18.41 -10.83
C LEU A 73 -14.94 -19.18 -10.57
N ARG A 74 -16.12 -18.62 -10.90
CA ARG A 74 -17.43 -19.28 -10.72
C ARG A 74 -17.91 -20.11 -11.92
N GLY A 75 -17.15 -20.14 -13.00
CA GLY A 75 -17.53 -20.90 -14.19
C GLY A 75 -16.31 -21.45 -14.88
N PHE A 76 -15.93 -22.69 -14.55
CA PHE A 76 -15.39 -23.67 -15.49
C PHE A 76 -15.33 -25.04 -14.78
N VAL A 77 -16.44 -25.78 -14.86
CA VAL A 77 -16.57 -27.20 -15.28
C VAL A 77 -18.06 -27.49 -15.47
#